data_AF-A0A2J6TSZ2-F1
#
_entry.id   AF-A0A2J6TSZ2-F1
#
_cell.length_a   1.000
_cell.length_b   1.000
_cell.length_c   1.000
_cell.angle_alpha   90.00
_cell.angle_beta   90.00
_cell.angle_gamma   90.00
#
_symmetry.space_group_name_H-M   'P 1'
#
loop_
_entity.id
_entity.type
_entity.pdbx_description
1 polymer ?
#
loop_
_entity_poly.entity_id
_entity_poly.type
_entity_poly.pdbx_seq_one_letter_code
_entity_poly.pdbx_strand_id
1 'polypeptide(L)'
;MRHIADHYRRLERFEHTGPDFFVIEYMRTKRIISNEDYKWATRHTERRYCDGLVDFGHKTSDMKRREARSLEERHDMEKDDRHRRRHMASKGKGKGRRSN
;
A
#
# COMPACT_ATOMS: atom_id res chain seq x y z
N MET A 1 0.52 14.69 5.57
CA MET A 1 1.89 14.19 5.27
C MET A 1 2.19 14.48 3.81
N ARG A 2 3.29 15.15 3.47
CA ARG A 2 3.68 15.41 2.07
C ARG A 2 4.52 14.24 1.53
N HIS A 3 4.13 13.71 0.37
CA HIS A 3 4.69 12.52 -0.24
C HIS A 3 6.15 12.74 -0.67
N ILE A 4 7.04 11.75 -0.48
CA ILE A 4 8.50 11.84 -0.73
C ILE A 4 8.86 12.38 -2.13
N ALA A 5 8.00 12.11 -3.12
CA ALA A 5 8.16 12.56 -4.51
C ALA A 5 8.05 14.08 -4.70
N ASP A 6 7.27 14.78 -3.88
CA ASP A 6 7.13 16.24 -3.97
C ASP A 6 8.35 16.98 -3.41
N HIS A 7 9.14 16.33 -2.55
CA HIS A 7 10.34 16.91 -1.94
C HIS A 7 11.47 17.07 -2.97
N TYR A 8 11.72 16.04 -3.77
CA TYR A 8 12.74 16.11 -4.83
C TYR A 8 12.41 17.14 -5.91
N ARG A 9 11.12 17.45 -6.13
CA ARG A 9 10.69 18.48 -7.09
C ARG A 9 10.95 19.90 -6.62
N ARG A 10 11.00 20.15 -5.31
CA ARG A 10 11.03 21.51 -4.75
C ARG A 10 12.40 21.97 -4.26
N LEU A 11 13.40 21.08 -4.22
CA LEU A 11 14.76 21.35 -3.72
C LEU A 11 14.77 22.03 -2.33
N GLU A 12 13.71 21.82 -1.54
CA GLU A 12 13.62 22.36 -0.18
C GLU A 12 14.70 21.71 0.68
N ARG A 13 15.65 22.51 1.17
CA ARG A 13 16.63 22.07 2.16
C ARG A 13 15.93 21.95 3.50
N PHE A 14 15.75 20.73 3.98
CA PHE A 14 15.35 20.51 5.37
C PHE A 14 16.56 20.77 6.26
N GLU A 15 16.44 21.75 7.16
CA GLU A 15 17.51 22.02 8.12
C GLU A 15 17.66 20.89 9.13
N HIS A 16 16.60 20.16 9.46
CA HIS A 16 16.64 19.11 10.48
C HIS A 16 15.73 17.93 10.14
N THR A 17 16.10 17.09 9.16
CA THR A 17 15.60 15.71 9.13
C THR A 17 16.54 14.84 9.93
N GLY A 18 16.14 14.50 11.16
CA GLY A 18 16.83 13.49 11.96
C GLY A 18 17.00 12.19 11.16
N PRO A 19 18.03 11.39 11.47
CA PRO A 19 18.35 10.22 10.66
C PRO A 19 17.22 9.17 10.68
N ASP A 20 16.87 8.61 9.52
CA ASP A 20 15.86 7.55 9.42
C ASP A 20 16.36 6.28 10.10
N PHE A 21 15.51 5.70 10.95
CA PHE A 21 15.78 4.45 11.65
C PHE A 21 16.25 3.33 10.69
N PHE A 22 15.63 3.19 9.51
CA PHE A 22 16.03 2.12 8.58
C PHE A 22 17.45 2.32 8.04
N VAL A 23 17.87 3.56 7.86
CA VAL A 23 19.24 3.89 7.41
C VAL A 23 20.23 3.57 8.52
N ILE A 24 19.93 3.95 9.76
CA ILE A 24 20.79 3.67 10.92
C ILE A 24 20.90 2.16 11.17
N GLU A 25 19.78 1.42 11.07
CA GLU A 25 19.75 -0.03 11.24
C GLU A 25 20.55 -0.74 10.13
N TYR A 26 20.44 -0.26 8.89
CA TYR A 26 21.27 -0.72 7.78
C TYR A 26 22.75 -0.48 8.04
N MET A 27 23.13 0.72 8.49
CA MET A 27 24.52 1.05 8.81
C MET A 27 25.08 0.17 9.93
N ARG A 28 24.29 -0.13 10.97
CA ARG A 28 24.68 -1.05 12.04
C ARG A 28 24.86 -2.48 11.51
N THR A 29 23.91 -3.00 10.75
CA THR A 29 23.97 -4.38 10.20
C THR A 29 25.13 -4.56 9.23
N LYS A 30 25.52 -3.51 8.49
CA LYS A 30 26.70 -3.49 7.63
C LYS A 30 28.01 -3.12 8.33
N ARG A 31 27.98 -2.88 9.66
CA ARG A 31 29.15 -2.46 10.45
C ARG A 31 29.82 -1.18 9.93
N ILE A 32 29.04 -0.29 9.31
CA ILE A 32 29.48 1.03 8.84
C ILE A 32 29.64 1.98 10.03
N ILE A 33 28.82 1.82 11.06
CA ILE A 33 28.85 2.61 12.29
C ILE A 33 29.12 1.72 13.50
N SER A 34 29.68 2.31 14.56
CA SER A 34 29.90 1.62 15.82
C SER A 34 28.59 1.40 16.59
N ASN A 35 28.62 0.55 17.61
CA ASN A 35 27.49 0.36 18.50
C ASN A 35 27.18 1.62 19.33
N GLU A 36 28.19 2.47 19.58
CA GLU A 36 28.02 3.75 20.27
C GLU A 36 27.34 4.78 19.37
N ASP A 37 27.79 4.88 18.12
CA ASP A 37 27.18 5.73 17.10
C ASP A 37 25.72 5.33 16.85
N TYR A 38 25.44 4.02 16.79
CA TYR A 38 24.07 3.51 16.68
C TYR A 38 23.21 4.01 17.84
N LYS A 39 23.64 3.82 19.09
CA LYS A 39 22.90 4.28 20.27
C LYS A 39 22.66 5.80 20.25
N TRP A 40 23.65 6.57 19.83
CA TRP A 40 23.53 8.01 19.70
C TRP A 40 22.53 8.40 18.60
N ALA A 41 22.63 7.78 17.42
CA ALA A 41 21.78 8.07 16.27
C ALA A 41 20.33 7.67 16.54
N THR A 42 20.07 6.52 17.18
CA THR A 42 18.70 6.07 17.55
C THR A 42 18.00 7.04 18.51
N ARG A 43 18.74 7.78 19.35
CA ARG A 43 18.15 8.80 20.23
C ARG A 43 17.66 10.04 19.49
N HIS A 44 18.18 10.28 18.28
CA HIS A 44 17.87 11.44 17.45
C HIS A 44 17.04 11.07 16.23
N THR A 45 16.58 9.81 16.11
CA THR A 45 15.63 9.42 15.05
C THR A 45 14.32 10.13 15.28
N GLU A 46 13.72 10.63 14.20
CA GLU A 46 12.43 11.34 14.24
C GLU A 46 11.23 10.43 14.56
N ARG A 47 11.44 9.11 14.68
CA ARG A 47 10.39 8.16 15.01
C ARG A 47 10.04 8.25 16.47
N ARG A 48 9.02 9.06 16.78
CA ARG A 48 8.34 9.02 18.06
C ARG A 48 7.84 7.60 18.32
N TYR A 49 7.85 7.20 19.59
CA TYR A 49 7.22 5.97 20.05
C TYR A 49 5.78 5.91 19.53
N CYS A 50 5.43 4.81 18.83
CA CYS A 50 4.10 4.58 18.31
C CYS A 50 3.38 3.58 19.21
N ASP A 51 2.43 4.07 20.00
CA ASP A 51 1.46 3.21 20.67
C ASP A 51 0.59 2.47 19.65
N GLY A 52 0.25 1.22 19.97
CA GLY A 52 -0.62 0.40 19.13
C GLY A 52 0.04 -0.25 17.93
N LEU A 53 1.38 -0.38 17.93
CA LEU A 53 2.06 -1.30 17.02
C LEU A 53 1.58 -2.73 17.31
N VAL A 54 1.06 -3.36 16.26
CA VAL A 54 0.61 -4.75 16.31
C VAL A 54 1.64 -5.63 15.63
N ASP A 55 1.74 -6.89 16.08
CA ASP A 55 2.68 -7.86 15.50
C ASP A 55 2.43 -8.06 14.00
N PHE A 56 3.49 -8.44 13.30
CA PHE A 56 3.41 -8.82 11.90
C PHE A 56 2.39 -9.96 11.72
N GLY A 57 1.40 -9.75 10.84
CA GLY A 57 0.32 -10.71 10.62
C GLY A 57 -0.93 -10.48 11.48
N HIS A 58 -0.95 -9.48 12.36
CA HIS A 58 -2.16 -9.09 13.06
C HIS A 58 -3.26 -8.68 12.07
N LYS A 59 -4.40 -9.38 12.12
CA LYS A 59 -5.59 -9.08 11.31
C LYS A 59 -6.67 -8.50 12.21
N THR A 60 -7.16 -7.32 11.88
CA THR A 60 -8.33 -6.72 12.54
C THR A 60 -9.58 -7.56 12.27
N SER A 61 -10.61 -7.40 13.10
CA SER A 61 -11.90 -8.07 12.91
C SER A 61 -12.51 -7.78 11.53
N ASP A 62 -12.35 -6.55 11.04
CA ASP A 62 -12.82 -6.18 9.70
C ASP A 62 -12.04 -6.87 8.59
N MET A 63 -10.71 -6.99 8.72
CA MET A 63 -9.88 -7.74 7.77
C MET A 63 -10.28 -9.21 7.72
N LYS A 64 -10.50 -9.84 8.88
CA LYS A 64 -10.98 -11.23 8.96
C LYS A 64 -12.35 -11.40 8.29
N ARG A 65 -13.27 -10.45 8.53
CA ARG A 65 -14.60 -10.46 7.92
C ARG A 65 -14.56 -10.28 6.41
N ARG A 66 -13.67 -9.41 5.90
CA ARG A 66 -13.48 -9.21 4.46
C ARG A 66 -12.89 -10.45 3.79
N GLU A 67 -11.91 -11.09 4.43
CA GLU A 67 -11.33 -12.35 3.94
C GLU A 67 -12.39 -13.46 3.89
N ALA A 68 -13.22 -13.59 4.93
CA ALA A 68 -14.34 -14.55 4.94
C ALA A 68 -15.33 -14.29 3.78
N ARG A 69 -15.74 -13.03 3.56
CA ARG A 69 -16.61 -12.66 2.44
C ARG A 69 -15.98 -12.97 1.08
N SER A 70 -14.69 -12.70 0.94
CA SER A 70 -13.95 -12.99 -0.31
C SER A 70 -13.84 -14.49 -0.59
N LEU A 71 -13.84 -15.33 0.45
CA LEU A 71 -13.89 -16.78 0.31
C LEU A 71 -15.28 -17.28 -0.07
N GLU A 72 -16.34 -16.64 0.45
CA GLU A 72 -17.74 -16.94 0.10
C GLU A 72 -18.10 -16.49 -1.32
N GLU A 73 -17.53 -15.38 -1.82
CA GLU A 73 -17.77 -14.86 -3.18
C GLU A 73 -17.19 -15.74 -4.32
N ARG A 74 -16.59 -16.91 -4.03
CA ARG A 74 -15.83 -17.68 -5.02
C ARG A 74 -16.59 -18.22 -6.22
N HIS A 75 -17.92 -18.25 -6.27
CA HIS A 75 -18.64 -18.61 -7.51
C HIS A 75 -20.08 -18.08 -7.49
N ASP A 76 -20.25 -16.76 -7.63
CA ASP A 76 -21.57 -16.23 -8.02
C ASP A 76 -21.78 -16.46 -9.52
N MET A 77 -22.19 -17.68 -9.87
CA MET A 77 -22.53 -18.09 -11.24
C MET A 77 -23.66 -17.23 -11.82
N GLU A 78 -24.53 -16.64 -10.99
CA GLU A 78 -25.56 -15.71 -11.45
C GLU A 78 -24.98 -14.37 -11.89
N LYS A 79 -23.94 -13.88 -11.21
CA LYS A 79 -23.21 -12.67 -11.62
C LYS A 79 -22.51 -12.89 -12.97
N ASP A 80 -21.87 -14.03 -13.16
CA ASP A 80 -21.24 -14.41 -14.44
C ASP A 80 -22.27 -14.58 -15.57
N ASP A 81 -23.42 -15.18 -15.28
CA ASP A 81 -24.52 -15.30 -16.25
C ASP A 81 -25.13 -13.94 -16.61
N ARG A 82 -25.32 -13.05 -15.63
CA ARG A 82 -25.79 -11.68 -15.86
C ARG A 82 -24.80 -10.90 -16.73
N HIS A 83 -23.51 -11.06 -16.49
CA HIS A 83 -22.45 -10.46 -17.30
C HIS A 83 -22.47 -11.00 -18.74
N ARG A 84 -22.58 -12.33 -18.91
CA ARG A 84 -22.73 -12.98 -20.22
C ARG A 84 -23.94 -12.45 -21.00
N ARG A 85 -25.11 -12.34 -20.36
CA ARG A 85 -26.32 -11.80 -21.00
C ARG A 85 -26.15 -10.36 -21.48
N ARG A 86 -25.52 -9.50 -20.67
CA ARG A 86 -25.26 -8.10 -21.03
C ARG A 86 -24.29 -7.96 -22.21
N HIS A 87 -23.23 -8.76 -22.25
CA HIS A 87 -22.26 -8.74 -23.36
C HIS A 87 -22.77 -9.40 -24.65
N MET A 88 -23.69 -10.35 -24.56
CA MET A 88 -24.34 -10.94 -25.74
C MET A 88 -25.41 -10.02 -26.32
N ALA A 89 -26.16 -9.29 -25.47
CA ALA A 89 -27.21 -8.38 -25.92
C ALA A 89 -26.67 -7.16 -26.70
N SER A 90 -25.44 -6.72 -26.43
CA SER A 90 -24.83 -5.57 -27.11
C SER A 90 -24.26 -5.87 -28.50
N LYS A 91 -24.05 -7.15 -28.86
CA LYS A 91 -23.56 -7.54 -30.21
C LYS A 91 -24.66 -7.65 -31.27
N GLY A 92 -25.94 -7.59 -30.89
CA GLY A 92 -27.08 -7.77 -31.82
C GLY A 92 -27.65 -6.49 -32.45
N LYS A 93 -27.36 -5.29 -31.93
CA LYS A 93 -27.90 -4.02 -32.45
C LYS A 93 -26.86 -3.25 -33.24
N GLY A 94 -26.48 -3.76 -34.42
CA GLY A 94 -25.43 -3.13 -35.22
C GLY A 94 -25.35 -3.60 -36.67
N LYS A 95 -26.48 -3.92 -37.33
CA LYS A 95 -26.50 -4.11 -38.78
C LYS A 95 -27.87 -3.76 -39.34
N GLY A 96 -28.05 -2.49 -39.67
CA GLY A 96 -29.30 -1.97 -40.22
C GLY A 96 -29.15 -0.53 -40.68
N ARG A 97 -28.20 -0.26 -41.58
CA ARG A 97 -28.15 0.98 -42.35
C ARG A 97 -27.52 0.73 -43.72
N ARG A 98 -28.37 0.28 -44.65
CA ARG A 98 -28.15 0.36 -46.11
C ARG A 98 -29.51 0.40 -46.80
N SER A 99 -29.79 1.55 -47.42
CA SER A 99 -30.83 1.90 -48.42
C SER A 99 -31.28 3.34 -48.11
N ASN A 100 -31.37 4.30 -49.01
CA ASN A 100 -31.25 4.38 -50.46
C ASN A 100 -30.84 5.84 -50.77
#